data_AF-A0A1Q9MUL5-F1
#
_entry.id   AF-A0A1Q9MUL5-F1
#
_cell.length_a   1.000
_cell.length_b   1.000
_cell.length_c   1.000
_cell.angle_alpha   90.00
_cell.angle_beta   90.00
_cell.angle_gamma   90.00
#
_symmetry.space_group_name_H-M   'P 1'
#
loop_
_entity.id
_entity.type
_entity.pdbx_description
1 polymer ?
#
loop_
_entity_poly.entity_id
_entity_poly.type
_entity_poly.pdbx_seq_one_letter_code
_entity_poly.pdbx_strand_id
1 'polypeptide(L)'
;KDGNQFYIYRYDKTKKKNINMQDKRIQQQFKDNFSTLPFSPRWIDFIPSAQIDHTLKRFVSWDVLHYYPILVERGNGLVAQFEHTVIVEHDGAVVTTQ
;
A
#
# COMPACT_ATOMS: atom_id res chain seq x y z
N LYS A 1 -2.25 -16.56 -7.96
CA LYS A 1 -2.74 -16.94 -6.61
C LYS A 1 -2.15 -15.96 -5.61
N ASP A 2 -2.90 -15.59 -4.60
CA ASP A 2 -2.41 -14.64 -3.61
C ASP A 2 -1.49 -15.37 -2.62
N GLY A 3 -0.32 -14.79 -2.40
CA GLY A 3 0.63 -15.24 -1.40
C GLY A 3 0.17 -14.84 0.01
N ASN A 4 0.71 -15.53 1.01
CA ASN A 4 0.38 -15.29 2.43
C ASN A 4 1.18 -14.11 3.05
N GLN A 5 1.96 -13.41 2.24
CA GLN A 5 2.79 -12.28 2.66
C GLN A 5 2.37 -11.03 1.88
N PHE A 6 2.44 -9.88 2.56
CA PHE A 6 2.11 -8.57 1.99
C PHE A 6 3.06 -7.51 2.54
N TYR A 7 3.60 -6.70 1.63
CA TYR A 7 4.63 -5.69 1.92
C TYR A 7 4.32 -4.33 1.29
N ILE A 8 3.14 -4.20 0.69
CA ILE A 8 2.63 -2.98 0.09
C ILE A 8 1.27 -2.71 0.71
N TYR A 9 1.09 -1.48 1.17
CA TYR A 9 -0.12 -1.01 1.84
C TYR A 9 -0.58 0.28 1.18
N ARG A 10 -1.85 0.63 1.32
CA ARG A 10 -2.38 1.94 0.94
C ARG A 10 -3.23 2.47 2.08
N TYR A 11 -3.10 3.76 2.37
CA TYR A 11 -3.99 4.40 3.32
C TYR A 11 -5.41 4.53 2.74
N ASP A 12 -6.36 4.02 3.50
CA ASP A 12 -7.78 4.14 3.25
C ASP A 12 -8.43 4.96 4.37
N LYS A 13 -9.61 5.53 4.10
CA LYS A 13 -10.31 6.32 5.12
C LYS A 13 -10.91 5.40 6.19
N THR A 14 -10.53 5.63 7.45
CA THR A 14 -11.07 4.87 8.59
C THR A 14 -12.59 4.92 8.68
N LYS A 15 -13.21 3.77 8.98
CA LYS A 15 -14.60 3.67 9.45
C LYS A 15 -14.69 3.58 10.98
N LYS A 16 -13.57 3.37 11.67
CA LYS A 16 -13.52 3.16 13.12
C LYS A 16 -13.58 4.49 13.87
N LYS A 17 -14.64 4.66 14.68
CA LYS A 17 -14.90 5.90 15.43
C LYS A 17 -14.11 6.04 16.75
N ASN A 18 -13.76 4.91 17.38
CA ASN A 18 -13.08 4.88 18.68
C ASN A 18 -11.64 4.35 18.54
N ILE A 19 -10.71 5.26 18.24
CA ILE A 19 -9.26 5.03 18.27
C ILE A 19 -8.61 5.98 19.28
N ASN A 20 -7.62 5.48 20.02
CA ASN A 20 -6.92 6.27 21.03
C ASN A 20 -6.10 7.41 20.37
N MET A 21 -5.59 8.33 21.18
CA MET A 21 -4.87 9.50 20.68
C MET A 21 -3.57 9.15 19.95
N GLN A 22 -2.87 8.11 20.37
CA GLN A 22 -1.62 7.66 19.73
C GLN A 22 -1.90 7.11 18.33
N ASP A 23 -2.91 6.25 18.18
CA ASP A 23 -3.33 5.69 16.90
C ASP A 23 -3.89 6.76 15.96
N LYS A 24 -4.56 7.79 16.48
CA LYS A 24 -4.96 8.97 15.68
C LYS A 24 -3.74 9.70 15.11
N ARG A 25 -2.68 9.88 15.90
CA ARG A 25 -1.43 10.51 15.44
C ARG A 25 -0.76 9.67 14.36
N ILE A 26 -0.65 8.36 14.58
CA ILE A 26 -0.08 7.43 13.59
C ILE A 26 -0.92 7.43 12.30
N GLN A 27 -2.25 7.40 12.42
CA GLN A 27 -3.14 7.49 11.26
C GLN A 27 -2.91 8.76 10.46
N GLN A 28 -2.75 9.90 11.15
CA GLN A 28 -2.46 11.18 10.52
C GLN A 28 -1.10 11.13 9.79
N GLN A 29 -0.08 10.52 10.39
CA GLN A 29 1.21 10.30 9.73
C GLN A 29 1.08 9.46 8.45
N PHE A 30 0.28 8.38 8.43
CA PHE A 30 0.03 7.63 7.20
C PHE A 30 -0.62 8.48 6.12
N LYS A 31 -1.62 9.28 6.49
CA LYS A 31 -2.32 10.17 5.56
C LYS A 31 -1.40 11.26 5.00
N ASP A 32 -0.60 11.89 5.85
CA ASP A 32 0.24 13.02 5.45
C ASP A 32 1.42 12.57 4.58
N ASN A 33 2.02 11.41 4.88
CA ASN A 33 3.17 10.90 4.13
C ASN A 33 2.79 10.14 2.85
N PHE A 34 1.65 9.44 2.82
CA PHE A 34 1.32 8.55 1.71
C PHE A 34 -0.01 8.89 1.01
N SER A 35 -0.87 9.71 1.62
CA SER A 35 -2.18 10.08 1.07
C SER A 35 -2.98 8.86 0.61
N THR A 36 -3.16 8.65 -0.69
CA THR A 36 -3.84 7.46 -1.26
C THR A 36 -2.90 6.63 -2.13
N LEU A 37 -1.60 6.92 -2.10
CA LEU A 37 -0.60 6.17 -2.84
C LEU A 37 -0.15 4.93 -2.05
N PRO A 38 0.21 3.84 -2.75
CA PRO A 38 0.80 2.67 -2.10
C PRO A 38 2.16 2.99 -1.45
N PHE A 39 2.45 2.34 -0.32
CA PHE A 39 3.71 2.46 0.41
C PHE A 39 4.18 1.10 0.95
N SER A 40 5.47 1.03 1.33
CA SER A 40 6.08 -0.16 1.93
C SER A 40 6.43 0.09 3.40
N PRO A 41 6.43 -0.93 4.29
CA PRO A 41 6.90 -0.80 5.67
C PRO A 41 8.29 -0.20 5.79
N ARG A 42 9.15 -0.40 4.77
CA ARG A 42 10.50 0.16 4.68
C ARG A 42 10.55 1.69 4.65
N TRP A 43 9.46 2.35 4.29
CA TRP A 43 9.36 3.81 4.21
C TRP A 43 8.82 4.44 5.50
N ILE A 44 8.51 3.63 6.52
CA ILE A 44 7.97 4.11 7.78
C ILE A 44 9.13 4.42 8.72
N ASP A 45 9.30 5.69 9.07
CA ASP A 45 10.26 6.20 10.04
C ASP A 45 9.61 6.76 11.31
N PHE A 46 8.30 7.06 11.25
CA PHE A 46 7.50 7.64 12.33
C PHE A 46 6.95 6.61 13.35
N ILE A 47 7.21 5.31 13.15
CA ILE A 47 6.88 4.23 14.08
C ILE A 47 8.19 3.50 14.44
N PRO A 48 8.45 3.19 15.72
CA PRO A 48 9.60 2.37 16.09
C PRO A 48 9.61 1.04 15.33
N SER A 49 10.77 0.65 14.77
CA SER A 49 10.90 -0.53 13.90
C SER A 49 10.28 -1.81 14.48
N ALA A 50 10.50 -2.06 15.78
CA ALA A 50 9.94 -3.21 16.50
C ALA A 50 8.40 -3.25 16.57
N GLN A 51 7.73 -2.12 16.32
CA GLN A 51 6.27 -1.98 16.40
C GLN A 51 5.58 -1.88 15.03
N ILE A 52 6.34 -1.76 13.93
CA ILE A 52 5.78 -1.53 12.59
C ILE A 52 4.80 -2.65 12.22
N ASP A 53 5.22 -3.90 12.28
CA ASP A 53 4.40 -5.05 11.85
C ASP A 53 3.10 -5.17 12.65
N HIS A 54 3.18 -5.02 13.98
CA HIS A 54 1.99 -5.06 14.83
C HIS A 54 1.04 -3.89 14.49
N THR A 55 1.58 -2.69 14.30
CA THR A 55 0.79 -1.50 13.98
C THR A 55 0.10 -1.65 12.63
N LEU A 56 0.81 -2.11 11.60
CA LEU A 56 0.23 -2.34 10.28
C LEU A 56 -0.89 -3.38 10.33
N LYS A 57 -0.68 -4.54 10.98
CA LYS A 57 -1.73 -5.56 11.16
C LYS A 57 -2.97 -5.01 11.86
N ARG A 58 -2.77 -4.22 12.90
CA ARG A 58 -3.86 -3.55 13.64
C ARG A 58 -4.63 -2.59 12.74
N PHE A 59 -3.94 -1.75 11.98
CA PHE A 59 -4.58 -0.76 11.11
C PHE A 59 -5.28 -1.40 9.91
N VAL A 60 -4.76 -2.51 9.38
CA VAL A 60 -5.46 -3.34 8.39
C VAL A 60 -6.75 -3.91 8.98
N SER A 61 -6.71 -4.48 10.19
CA SER A 61 -7.92 -5.02 10.85
C SER A 61 -9.01 -3.96 11.14
N TRP A 62 -8.65 -2.68 11.06
CA TRP A 62 -9.56 -1.55 11.28
C TRP A 62 -10.00 -0.88 9.97
N ASP A 63 -9.67 -1.47 8.82
CA ASP A 63 -9.90 -0.91 7.48
C ASP A 63 -9.32 0.51 7.30
N VAL A 64 -8.24 0.82 8.02
CA VAL A 64 -7.50 2.08 7.86
C VAL A 64 -6.42 1.93 6.79
N LEU A 65 -5.90 0.71 6.62
CA LEU A 65 -4.95 0.38 5.57
C LEU A 65 -5.49 -0.79 4.75
N HIS A 66 -5.42 -0.65 3.43
CA HIS A 66 -5.52 -1.78 2.52
C HIS A 66 -4.13 -2.41 2.33
N TYR A 67 -4.06 -3.71 2.07
CA TYR A 67 -2.80 -4.40 1.76
C TYR A 67 -2.89 -5.06 0.38
N TYR A 68 -1.75 -5.13 -0.31
CA TYR A 68 -1.61 -5.84 -1.56
C TYR A 68 -0.77 -7.10 -1.33
N PRO A 69 -1.35 -8.32 -1.49
CA PRO A 69 -0.62 -9.56 -1.33
C PRO A 69 0.40 -9.74 -2.46
N ILE A 70 1.44 -10.53 -2.20
CA ILE A 70 2.32 -11.00 -3.27
C ILE A 70 1.51 -11.82 -4.26
N LEU A 71 1.59 -11.50 -5.54
CA LEU A 71 0.94 -12.27 -6.59
C LEU A 71 1.91 -13.35 -7.08
N VAL A 72 1.53 -14.63 -6.88
CA VAL A 72 2.33 -15.78 -7.29
C VAL A 72 1.66 -16.48 -8.47
N GLU A 73 2.43 -16.88 -9.48
CA GLU A 73 1.92 -17.71 -10.59
C GLU A 73 1.34 -19.02 -10.02
N ARG A 74 0.19 -19.47 -10.54
CA ARG A 74 -0.56 -20.58 -9.94
C ARG A 74 0.26 -21.89 -9.97
N GLY A 75 0.89 -22.18 -11.11
CA GLY A 75 1.74 -23.34 -11.37
C GLY A 75 3.22 -23.15 -11.00
N ASN A 76 3.58 -22.03 -10.35
CA ASN A 76 4.95 -21.64 -10.04
C ASN A 76 5.86 -21.55 -11.29
N GLY A 77 5.28 -21.23 -12.44
CA GLY A 77 6.01 -20.93 -13.67
C GLY A 77 6.81 -19.63 -13.56
N LEU A 78 7.76 -19.46 -14.48
CA LEU A 78 8.49 -18.21 -14.64
C LEU A 78 7.54 -17.10 -15.13
N VAL A 79 7.74 -15.88 -14.62
CA VAL A 79 6.94 -14.70 -14.98
C VAL A 79 7.88 -13.62 -15.53
N ALA A 80 7.46 -12.99 -16.62
CA ALA A 80 8.08 -11.79 -17.18
C ALA A 80 7.03 -10.68 -17.28
N GLN A 81 7.44 -9.42 -17.11
CA GLN A 81 6.57 -8.24 -17.15
C GLN A 81 7.23 -7.10 -17.93
N PHE A 82 6.42 -6.36 -18.69
CA PHE A 82 6.76 -5.08 -19.33
C PHE A 82 5.63 -4.08 -19.05
N GLU A 83 5.95 -2.82 -18.80
CA GLU A 83 4.97 -1.79 -18.43
C GLU A 83 5.33 -0.43 -19.01
N HIS A 84 4.36 0.25 -19.61
CA HIS A 84 4.47 1.65 -20.02
C HIS A 84 3.26 2.45 -19.50
N THR A 85 3.49 3.72 -19.16
CA THR A 85 2.40 4.69 -18.93
C THR A 85 2.13 5.45 -20.22
N VAL A 86 0.87 5.63 -20.58
CA VAL A 86 0.46 6.36 -21.79
C VAL A 86 -0.59 7.41 -21.48
N ILE A 87 -0.56 8.53 -22.22
CA ILE A 87 -1.61 9.54 -22.24
C ILE A 87 -2.37 9.39 -23.56
N VAL A 88 -3.68 9.16 -23.48
CA VAL A 88 -4.54 9.03 -24.68
C VAL A 88 -4.96 10.42 -25.13
N GLU A 89 -4.67 10.75 -26.39
CA GLU A 89 -4.99 12.01 -27.05
C GLU A 89 -5.88 11.77 -28.29
N HIS A 90 -6.32 12.84 -28.95
CA HIS A 90 -7.22 12.77 -30.10
C HIS A 90 -6.62 11.97 -31.27
N ASP A 91 -5.33 12.17 -31.57
CA ASP A 91 -4.66 11.59 -32.76
C ASP A 91 -3.80 10.36 -32.44
N GLY A 92 -3.81 9.89 -31.19
CA GLY A 92 -3.01 8.74 -30.78
C GLY A 92 -2.69 8.72 -29.28
N ALA A 93 -1.73 7.89 -28.90
CA ALA A 93 -1.27 7.79 -27.52
C ALA A 93 0.18 8.26 -27.40
N VAL A 94 0.45 9.12 -26.41
CA VAL A 94 1.79 9.54 -26.03
C VAL A 94 2.32 8.56 -24.98
N VAL A 95 3.40 7.85 -25.30
CA VAL A 95 4.10 6.98 -24.33
C VAL A 95 5.03 7.84 -23.48
N THR A 96 4.82 7.88 -22.17
CA THR A 96 5.56 8.77 -21.25
C THR A 96 6.81 8.13 -20.64
N THR A 97 6.93 6.81 -20.70
CA THR A 97 8.00 6.04 -20.05
C THR A 97 8.85 5.24 -21.03
N GLN A 98 9.15 5.82 -22.21
CA GLN A 98 9.99 5.22 -23.25
C GLN A 98 11.44 5.03 -22.79
#